data_AF-A0A432HCL5-F1
#
_entry.id   AF-A0A432HCL5-F1
#
_cell.length_a   1.000
_cell.length_b   1.000
_cell.length_c   1.000
_cell.angle_alpha   90.00
_cell.angle_beta   90.00
_cell.angle_gamma   90.00
#
_symmetry.space_group_name_H-M   'P 1'
#
loop_
_entity.id
_entity.type
_entity.pdbx_description
1 polymer ?
#
loop_
_entity_poly.entity_id
_entity_poly.type
_entity_poly.pdbx_seq_one_letter_code
_entity_poly.pdbx_strand_id
1 'polypeptide(L)'
;MMIRTASRITNGSTSRAISALLLAIPLLVGLCWFPASSQARQDAPVEKGLDRADLKDVIDRGANWIIDHQRPDGSWGSYAGDPGITAMALKSLVDTPRSYREEDGPFISAAVKYL
;
A
#
# COMPACT_ATOMS: atom_id res chain seq x y z
N MET A 1 -26.77 71.37 -38.10
CA MET A 1 -26.79 71.30 -36.63
C MET A 1 -25.52 70.56 -36.19
N MET A 2 -24.65 71.25 -35.44
CA MET A 2 -23.22 70.98 -35.26
C MET A 2 -22.90 71.02 -33.76
N ILE A 3 -21.94 70.20 -33.31
CA ILE A 3 -20.94 70.47 -32.24
C ILE A 3 -21.28 70.14 -30.75
N ARG A 4 -20.48 69.18 -30.21
CA ARG A 4 -19.67 69.09 -28.94
C ARG A 4 -20.32 69.50 -27.59
N THR A 5 -19.97 69.04 -26.38
CA THR A 5 -18.71 68.57 -25.72
C THR A 5 -19.14 68.10 -24.30
N ALA A 6 -18.81 66.88 -23.84
CA ALA A 6 -17.74 66.51 -22.89
C ALA A 6 -17.94 66.79 -21.38
N SER A 7 -17.21 65.98 -20.61
CA SER A 7 -16.81 66.10 -19.19
C SER A 7 -17.82 65.60 -18.14
N ARG A 8 -17.44 64.82 -17.13
CA ARG A 8 -16.15 64.18 -16.78
C ARG A 8 -16.45 63.20 -15.65
N ILE A 9 -16.14 61.92 -15.83
CA ILE A 9 -16.19 60.90 -14.77
C ILE A 9 -15.00 61.13 -13.84
N THR A 10 -15.23 61.16 -12.52
CA THR A 10 -14.16 61.07 -11.51
C THR A 10 -14.30 59.73 -10.78
N ASN A 11 -13.48 58.77 -11.20
CA ASN A 11 -13.18 57.52 -10.50
C ASN A 11 -11.92 57.78 -9.66
N GLY A 12 -11.92 57.54 -8.34
CA GLY A 12 -10.74 57.83 -7.53
C GLY A 12 -10.53 57.10 -6.20
N SER A 13 -11.55 56.51 -5.57
CA SER A 13 -11.38 56.05 -4.17
C SER A 13 -11.33 54.51 -3.99
N THR A 14 -11.91 53.72 -4.89
CA THR A 14 -12.17 52.29 -4.64
C THR A 14 -11.03 51.33 -5.03
N SER A 15 -10.03 51.77 -5.81
CA SER A 15 -9.09 50.86 -6.48
C SER A 15 -7.89 50.41 -5.61
N ARG A 16 -7.47 51.21 -4.63
CA ARG A 16 -6.24 50.94 -3.86
C ARG A 16 -6.41 49.90 -2.75
N ALA A 17 -7.59 49.81 -2.15
CA ALA A 17 -7.87 48.86 -1.07
C ALA A 17 -7.99 47.40 -1.57
N ILE A 18 -8.53 47.21 -2.78
CA ILE A 18 -8.74 45.88 -3.38
C ILE A 18 -7.41 45.24 -3.83
N SER A 19 -6.45 46.07 -4.28
CA SER A 19 -5.16 45.59 -4.81
C SER A 19 -4.21 45.08 -3.73
N ALA A 20 -4.25 45.61 -2.51
CA ALA A 20 -3.39 45.16 -1.41
C ALA A 20 -3.83 43.80 -0.82
N LEU A 21 -5.13 43.47 -0.90
CA LEU A 21 -5.67 42.22 -0.36
C LEU A 21 -5.40 41.02 -1.28
N LEU A 22 -5.28 41.23 -2.59
CA LEU A 22 -5.06 40.17 -3.60
C LEU A 22 -3.64 39.60 -3.64
N LEU A 23 -2.65 40.28 -3.04
CA LEU A 23 -1.26 39.83 -3.00
C LEU A 23 -0.84 39.14 -1.70
N ALA A 24 -1.67 39.21 -0.65
CA ALA A 24 -1.38 38.57 0.64
C ALA A 24 -1.84 37.09 0.70
N ILE A 25 -2.83 36.71 -0.11
CA ILE A 25 -3.41 35.36 -0.14
C ILE A 25 -2.43 34.30 -0.69
N PRO A 26 -1.61 34.55 -1.73
CA PRO A 26 -0.64 33.57 -2.23
C PRO A 26 0.48 33.24 -1.23
N LEU A 27 0.77 34.16 -0.30
CA LEU A 27 1.90 34.02 0.64
C LEU A 27 1.55 33.12 1.83
N LEU A 28 0.29 33.08 2.24
CA LEU A 28 -0.20 32.16 3.28
C LEU A 28 -0.54 30.77 2.72
N VAL A 29 -1.02 30.67 1.48
CA VAL A 29 -1.31 29.38 0.82
C VAL A 29 -0.01 28.67 0.40
N GLY A 30 1.03 29.41 0.01
CA GLY A 30 2.32 28.84 -0.38
C GLY A 30 3.05 28.07 0.73
N LEU A 31 2.86 28.46 2.00
CA LEU A 31 3.45 27.74 3.15
C LEU A 31 2.77 26.39 3.46
N CYS A 32 1.51 26.20 3.05
CA CYS A 32 0.78 24.95 3.26
C CYS A 32 0.80 24.03 2.03
N TRP A 33 1.23 24.53 0.87
CA TRP A 33 1.24 23.76 -0.39
C TRP A 33 2.59 23.12 -0.72
N PHE A 34 3.69 23.53 -0.06
CA PHE A 34 4.85 22.66 -0.04
C PHE A 34 4.53 21.52 0.91
N PRO A 35 4.25 20.28 0.43
CA PRO A 35 4.58 19.17 1.30
C PRO A 35 6.04 19.43 1.68
N ALA A 36 6.35 19.41 2.97
CA ALA A 36 7.67 18.94 3.37
C ALA A 36 7.76 17.58 2.70
N SER A 37 8.23 17.56 1.46
CA SER A 37 8.46 16.35 0.74
C SER A 37 9.41 15.65 1.68
N SER A 38 8.93 14.54 2.24
CA SER A 38 9.79 13.40 2.31
C SER A 38 10.39 13.31 0.90
N GLN A 39 11.55 13.92 0.71
CA GLN A 39 12.57 13.35 -0.15
C GLN A 39 12.89 12.02 0.56
N ALA A 40 11.93 11.08 0.47
CA ALA A 40 12.12 9.68 0.65
C ALA A 40 13.29 9.40 -0.28
N ARG A 41 14.44 9.20 0.35
CA ARG A 41 15.75 8.96 -0.22
C ARG A 41 15.64 8.48 -1.67
N GLN A 42 15.67 9.41 -2.63
CA GLN A 42 15.59 9.08 -4.07
C GLN A 42 16.88 8.37 -4.52
N ASP A 43 17.90 8.41 -3.68
CA ASP A 43 19.22 7.79 -3.87
C ASP A 43 19.34 6.44 -3.15
N ALA A 44 18.22 5.89 -2.65
CA ALA A 44 18.25 4.54 -2.10
C ALA A 44 18.62 3.61 -3.26
N PRO A 45 19.63 2.73 -3.11
CA PRO A 45 19.93 1.74 -4.13
C PRO A 45 18.63 1.03 -4.49
N VAL A 46 18.30 0.97 -5.79
CA VAL A 46 17.21 0.12 -6.27
C VAL A 46 17.56 -1.28 -5.80
N GLU A 47 16.85 -1.78 -4.79
CA GLU A 47 17.07 -3.15 -4.33
C GLU A 47 16.89 -4.06 -5.54
N LYS A 48 17.86 -4.95 -5.74
CA LYS A 48 17.82 -5.93 -6.83
C LYS A 48 16.48 -6.66 -6.74
N GLY A 49 15.63 -6.50 -7.75
CA GLY A 49 14.32 -7.13 -7.77
C GLY A 49 14.46 -8.65 -7.59
N LEU A 50 13.62 -9.23 -6.72
CA LEU A 50 13.56 -10.67 -6.54
C LEU A 50 13.10 -11.32 -7.85
N ASP A 51 13.85 -12.29 -8.35
CA ASP A 51 13.40 -13.06 -9.50
C ASP A 51 12.45 -14.21 -9.08
N ARG A 52 11.86 -14.88 -10.06
CA ARG A 52 10.91 -15.97 -9.79
C ARG A 52 11.57 -17.18 -9.12
N ALA A 53 12.85 -17.44 -9.39
CA ALA A 53 13.58 -18.54 -8.78
C ALA A 53 13.86 -18.22 -7.30
N ASP A 54 14.30 -17.01 -7.00
CA ASP A 54 14.49 -16.51 -5.62
C ASP A 54 13.20 -16.65 -4.81
N LEU A 55 12.06 -16.25 -5.38
CA LEU A 55 10.75 -16.38 -4.74
C LEU A 55 10.36 -17.84 -4.51
N LYS A 56 10.58 -18.72 -5.49
CA LYS A 56 10.28 -20.15 -5.35
C LYS A 56 11.08 -20.76 -4.20
N ASP A 57 12.37 -20.45 -4.10
CA ASP A 57 13.23 -20.98 -3.05
C ASP A 57 12.80 -20.49 -1.65
N VAL A 58 12.37 -19.23 -1.54
CA VAL A 58 11.80 -18.69 -0.29
C VAL A 58 10.50 -19.41 0.08
N ILE A 59 9.61 -19.63 -0.89
CA ILE A 59 8.33 -20.33 -0.68
C ILE A 59 8.56 -21.78 -0.26
N ASP A 60 9.50 -22.48 -0.89
CA ASP A 60 9.83 -23.87 -0.56
C ASP A 60 10.33 -23.99 0.89
N ARG A 61 11.15 -23.04 1.36
CA ARG A 61 11.57 -22.99 2.77
C ARG A 61 10.39 -22.75 3.71
N GLY A 62 9.49 -21.85 3.36
CA GLY A 62 8.28 -21.58 4.13
C GLY A 62 7.36 -22.80 4.21
N ALA A 63 7.17 -23.50 3.10
CA ALA A 63 6.37 -24.72 3.05
C ALA A 63 6.94 -25.82 3.94
N ASN A 64 8.26 -26.06 3.89
CA ASN A 64 8.92 -27.03 4.75
C ASN A 64 8.72 -26.68 6.23
N TRP A 65 8.86 -25.40 6.60
CA TRP A 65 8.60 -24.96 7.97
C TRP A 65 7.17 -25.25 8.41
N ILE A 66 6.17 -24.96 7.56
CA ILE A 66 4.77 -25.26 7.85
C ILE A 66 4.57 -26.75 8.11
N ILE A 67 5.11 -27.61 7.23
CA ILE A 67 5.04 -29.07 7.36
C ILE A 67 5.67 -29.54 8.68
N ASP A 68 6.88 -29.07 9.00
CA ASP A 68 7.63 -29.47 10.19
C ASP A 68 6.95 -29.04 11.52
N HIS A 69 6.09 -28.02 11.47
CA HIS A 69 5.43 -27.45 12.66
C HIS A 69 3.95 -27.85 12.74
N GLN A 70 3.49 -28.80 11.93
CA GLN A 70 2.16 -29.39 12.09
C GLN A 70 2.08 -30.13 13.42
N ARG A 71 0.96 -29.96 14.14
CA ARG A 71 0.73 -30.68 15.39
C ARG A 71 0.35 -32.14 15.12
N PRO A 72 0.49 -33.04 16.12
CA PRO A 72 0.15 -34.46 15.93
C PRO A 72 -1.31 -34.74 15.55
N ASP A 73 -2.22 -33.81 15.85
CA ASP A 73 -3.65 -33.90 15.47
C ASP A 73 -3.94 -33.37 14.06
N GLY A 74 -2.93 -32.86 13.35
CA GLY A 74 -3.05 -32.30 12.00
C GLY A 74 -3.27 -30.79 11.95
N SER A 75 -3.40 -30.12 13.10
CA SER A 75 -3.74 -28.69 13.16
C SER A 75 -2.52 -27.75 13.21
N TRP A 76 -2.79 -26.48 12.92
CA TRP A 76 -1.95 -25.33 13.26
C TRP A 76 -2.72 -24.31 14.10
N GLY A 77 -2.01 -23.33 14.67
CA GLY A 77 -2.60 -22.26 15.48
C GLY A 77 -2.34 -22.40 16.97
N SER A 78 -2.97 -21.54 17.75
CA SER A 78 -2.73 -21.40 19.19
C SER A 78 -3.43 -22.49 20.03
N TYR A 79 -2.92 -22.74 21.24
CA TYR A 79 -3.50 -23.62 22.26
C TYR A 79 -3.78 -25.05 21.79
N ALA A 80 -4.98 -25.32 21.27
CA ALA A 80 -5.48 -26.64 20.86
C ALA A 80 -5.64 -26.79 19.34
N GLY A 81 -5.07 -25.86 18.56
CA GLY A 81 -5.29 -25.76 17.13
C GLY A 81 -6.44 -24.82 16.80
N ASP A 82 -6.41 -24.29 15.58
CA ASP A 82 -7.41 -23.34 15.06
C ASP A 82 -7.81 -23.77 13.64
N PRO A 83 -9.11 -24.04 13.37
CA PRO A 83 -9.56 -24.45 12.04
C PRO A 83 -9.29 -23.42 10.93
N GLY A 84 -9.39 -22.12 11.23
CA GLY A 84 -9.12 -21.06 10.25
C GLY A 84 -7.65 -21.00 9.87
N ILE A 85 -6.76 -21.04 10.85
CA ILE A 85 -5.30 -21.10 10.63
C ILE A 85 -4.92 -22.40 9.94
N THR A 86 -5.53 -23.52 10.31
CA THR A 86 -5.28 -24.83 9.68
C THR A 86 -5.70 -24.82 8.22
N ALA A 87 -6.87 -24.28 7.89
CA ALA A 87 -7.32 -24.12 6.51
C ALA A 87 -6.40 -23.20 5.70
N MET A 88 -5.89 -22.12 6.31
CA MET A 88 -4.95 -21.20 5.65
C MET A 88 -3.58 -21.86 5.42
N ALA A 89 -3.07 -22.62 6.38
CA ALA A 89 -1.85 -23.40 6.23
C ALA A 89 -1.99 -24.45 5.11
N LEU A 90 -3.08 -25.23 5.12
CA LEU A 90 -3.39 -26.19 4.07
C LEU A 90 -3.49 -25.52 2.69
N LYS A 91 -4.22 -24.40 2.59
CA LYS A 91 -4.33 -23.64 1.34
C LYS A 91 -2.97 -23.17 0.84
N SER A 92 -2.12 -22.66 1.73
CA SER A 92 -0.78 -22.19 1.37
C SER A 92 0.08 -23.30 0.77
N LEU A 93 0.04 -24.51 1.34
CA LEU A 93 0.77 -25.68 0.83
C LEU A 93 0.24 -26.08 -0.57
N VAL A 94 -1.07 -26.13 -0.72
CA VAL A 94 -1.77 -26.47 -1.97
C VAL A 94 -1.47 -25.50 -3.11
N ASP A 95 -1.28 -24.22 -2.80
CA ASP A 95 -1.06 -23.13 -3.77
C ASP A 95 0.41 -22.84 -4.09
N THR A 96 1.35 -23.43 -3.34
CA THR A 96 2.79 -23.24 -3.63
C THR A 96 3.13 -23.66 -5.07
N PRO A 97 4.25 -23.19 -5.64
CA PRO A 97 4.74 -23.67 -6.93
C PRO A 97 4.90 -25.20 -7.00
N ARG A 98 5.15 -25.86 -5.86
CA ARG A 98 5.21 -27.32 -5.75
C ARG A 98 3.84 -27.99 -5.68
N SER A 99 2.82 -27.25 -5.24
CA SER A 99 1.40 -27.61 -5.26
C SER A 99 1.09 -28.94 -4.56
N TYR A 100 1.42 -29.03 -3.27
CA TYR A 100 1.32 -30.26 -2.48
C TYR A 100 -0.08 -30.91 -2.49
N ARG A 101 -0.10 -32.24 -2.56
CA ARG A 101 -1.29 -33.11 -2.60
C ARG A 101 -1.17 -34.23 -1.58
N GLU A 102 -2.24 -35.01 -1.41
CA GLU A 102 -2.27 -36.13 -0.45
C GLU A 102 -1.17 -37.17 -0.70
N GLU A 103 -0.73 -37.34 -1.95
CA GLU A 103 0.36 -38.23 -2.34
C GLU A 103 1.76 -37.77 -1.88
N ASP A 104 1.93 -36.48 -1.57
CA ASP A 104 3.22 -35.92 -1.13
C ASP A 104 3.50 -36.20 0.35
N GLY A 105 2.47 -36.56 1.12
CA GLY A 105 2.66 -36.96 2.52
C GLY A 105 1.41 -36.83 3.39
N PRO A 106 1.47 -37.37 4.61
CA PRO A 106 0.33 -37.43 5.51
C PRO A 106 -0.12 -36.05 6.01
N PHE A 107 0.69 -35.01 5.86
CA PHE A 107 0.40 -33.68 6.38
C PHE A 107 -0.83 -33.02 5.74
N ILE A 108 -1.10 -33.32 4.46
CA ILE A 108 -2.33 -32.86 3.79
C ILE A 108 -3.55 -33.58 4.37
N SER A 109 -3.54 -34.92 4.38
CA SER A 109 -4.67 -35.71 4.87
C SER A 109 -4.92 -35.50 6.37
N ALA A 110 -3.88 -35.27 7.16
CA ALA A 110 -4.00 -34.95 8.59
C ALA A 110 -4.69 -33.59 8.80
N ALA A 111 -4.33 -32.57 8.02
CA ALA A 111 -4.98 -31.26 8.06
C ALA A 111 -6.46 -31.37 7.66
N VAL A 112 -6.75 -32.12 6.59
CA VAL A 112 -8.13 -32.38 6.13
C VAL A 112 -8.95 -33.11 7.19
N LYS A 113 -8.35 -34.07 7.91
CA LYS A 113 -9.03 -34.82 8.97
C LYS A 113 -9.34 -33.96 10.21
N TYR A 114 -8.49 -32.99 10.49
CA TYR A 114 -8.70 -32.07 11.61
C TYR A 114 -9.86 -31.11 11.37
N LEU A 115 -10.00 -30.64 10.12
CA LEU A 115 -11.07 -29.73 9.67
C LEU A 115 -12.42 -30.42 9.58
#